data_AF-A0A1V4MGY4-F1
#
_entry.id   AF-A0A1V4MGY4-F1
#
_cell.length_a   1.000
_cell.length_b   1.000
_cell.length_c   1.000
_cell.angle_alpha   90.00
_cell.angle_beta   90.00
_cell.angle_gamma   90.00
#
_symmetry.space_group_name_H-M   'P 1'
#
loop_
_entity.id
_entity.type
_entity.pdbx_description
1 polymer ?
#
loop_
_entity_poly.entity_id
_entity_poly.type
_entity_poly.pdbx_seq_one_letter_code
_entity_poly.pdbx_strand_id
1 'polypeptide(L)'
;MKHARFCCICLVAVLVAVFCFYGPSVAGGWFGEMAVGCGSSINPSPATKQVLVIPALCMLPAAAKNLQLRLEGDLEVIHHDGKETVVAGIGAMARLFVFAGGRLGPYIEGGVGANYVSRQAIDHRDLGGSFIFSPMAGAGYGFSLGGRNCSLGVRCRHISNAGIYKENDGMDSLYLLGSIAF
;
A
#
# COMPACT_ATOMS: atom_id res chain seq x y z
N MET A 1 3.73 22.63 15.36
CA MET A 1 5.04 22.23 14.78
C MET A 1 5.15 20.74 14.42
N LYS A 2 4.55 19.78 15.15
CA LYS A 2 4.64 18.33 14.84
C LYS A 2 3.86 17.92 13.58
N HIS A 3 2.70 18.53 13.30
CA HIS A 3 1.90 18.26 12.10
C HIS A 3 2.55 18.71 10.77
N ALA A 4 3.33 19.80 10.79
CA ALA A 4 4.04 20.29 9.61
C ALA A 4 5.18 19.35 9.17
N ARG A 5 5.83 18.67 10.13
CA ARG A 5 6.90 17.70 9.85
C ARG A 5 6.38 16.43 9.18
N PHE A 6 5.21 15.94 9.61
CA PHE A 6 4.55 14.78 9.00
C PHE A 6 4.10 15.08 7.54
N CYS A 7 3.53 16.27 7.31
CA CYS A 7 3.15 16.71 5.96
C CYS A 7 4.37 16.87 5.04
N CYS A 8 5.48 17.44 5.53
CA CYS A 8 6.72 17.53 4.75
C CYS A 8 7.33 16.17 4.43
N ILE A 9 7.28 15.18 5.34
CA ILE A 9 7.79 13.84 5.07
C ILE A 9 6.95 13.16 3.97
N CYS A 10 5.63 13.27 4.02
CA CYS A 10 4.75 12.76 2.96
C CYS A 10 5.04 13.46 1.61
N LEU A 11 5.23 14.78 1.61
CA LEU A 11 5.56 15.54 0.40
C LEU A 11 6.92 15.15 -0.18
N VAL A 12 7.94 14.98 0.67
CA VAL A 12 9.29 14.58 0.24
C VAL A 12 9.30 13.14 -0.27
N ALA A 13 8.56 12.23 0.36
CA ALA A 13 8.41 10.86 -0.11
C ALA A 13 7.74 10.81 -1.50
N VAL A 14 6.69 11.62 -1.72
CA VAL A 14 6.04 11.80 -3.03
C VAL A 14 7.03 12.34 -4.07
N LEU A 15 7.84 13.34 -3.72
CA LEU A 15 8.79 13.95 -4.66
C LEU A 15 9.93 12.99 -5.02
N VAL A 16 10.49 12.25 -4.06
CA VAL A 16 11.55 11.25 -4.32
C VAL A 16 11.01 10.10 -5.18
N ALA A 17 9.79 9.64 -4.91
CA ALA A 17 9.06 8.67 -5.74
C ALA A 17 8.90 9.13 -7.20
N VAL A 18 8.63 10.41 -7.42
CA VAL A 18 8.40 10.99 -8.76
C VAL A 18 9.70 11.14 -9.55
N PHE A 19 10.84 11.39 -8.91
CA PHE A 19 12.12 11.69 -9.59
C PHE A 19 13.10 10.51 -9.68
N CYS A 20 12.99 9.47 -8.85
CA CYS A 20 14.00 8.40 -8.79
C CYS A 20 13.71 7.15 -9.64
N PHE A 21 12.56 7.04 -10.28
CA PHE A 21 12.21 5.87 -11.09
C PHE A 21 11.97 6.23 -12.55
N TYR A 22 13.06 6.55 -13.24
CA TYR A 22 13.13 6.62 -14.69
C TYR A 22 13.55 5.23 -15.20
N GLY A 23 12.59 4.36 -15.44
CA GLY A 23 12.82 3.04 -16.05
C GLY A 23 12.13 2.98 -17.40
N PRO A 24 12.76 2.43 -18.47
CA PRO A 24 12.04 2.19 -19.71
C PRO A 24 10.88 1.23 -19.45
N SER A 25 9.78 1.41 -20.19
CA SER A 25 8.73 0.39 -20.29
C SER A 25 9.37 -0.91 -20.75
N VAL A 26 9.31 -1.93 -19.89
CA VAL A 26 9.83 -3.26 -20.20
C VAL A 26 8.88 -3.92 -21.19
N ALA A 27 9.42 -4.53 -22.25
CA ALA A 27 8.64 -5.23 -23.27
C ALA A 27 7.65 -6.21 -22.63
N GLY A 28 6.44 -6.34 -23.21
CA GLY A 28 5.47 -7.35 -22.78
C GLY A 28 4.42 -6.90 -21.75
N GLY A 29 4.10 -5.60 -21.66
CA GLY A 29 3.00 -5.11 -20.83
C GLY A 29 3.36 -4.89 -19.35
N TRP A 30 4.67 -4.84 -19.05
CA TRP A 30 5.21 -4.58 -17.72
C TRP A 30 5.50 -3.08 -17.54
N PHE A 31 5.27 -2.57 -16.33
CA PHE A 31 5.55 -1.17 -15.98
C PHE A 31 5.71 -1.00 -14.46
N GLY A 32 6.32 0.10 -14.05
CA GLY A 32 6.43 0.47 -12.64
C GLY A 32 5.24 1.31 -12.19
N GLU A 33 4.84 1.16 -10.93
CA GLU A 33 3.91 2.07 -10.27
C GLU A 33 4.48 2.39 -8.89
N MET A 34 4.39 3.66 -8.48
CA MET A 34 4.75 4.07 -7.14
C MET A 34 3.52 4.67 -6.47
N ALA A 35 3.13 4.12 -5.33
CA ALA A 35 2.06 4.65 -4.51
C ALA A 35 2.58 5.18 -3.20
N VAL A 36 1.93 6.21 -2.69
CA VAL A 36 2.06 6.68 -1.31
C VAL A 36 0.69 6.68 -0.66
N GLY A 37 0.69 6.49 0.66
CA GLY A 37 -0.54 6.40 1.43
C GLY A 37 -0.41 7.00 2.81
N CYS A 38 -1.54 7.46 3.33
CA CYS A 38 -1.69 7.76 4.74
C CYS A 38 -2.98 7.13 5.27
N GLY A 39 -2.98 6.74 6.53
CA GLY A 39 -4.09 6.00 7.11
C GLY A 39 -4.08 5.94 8.63
N SER A 40 -5.04 5.19 9.15
CA SER A 40 -5.17 4.89 10.57
C SER A 40 -5.78 3.52 10.77
N SER A 41 -5.61 2.97 11.97
CA SER A 41 -6.39 1.85 12.45
C SER A 41 -7.89 2.18 12.40
N ILE A 42 -8.70 1.18 12.06
CA ILE A 42 -10.17 1.30 12.00
C ILE A 42 -10.78 1.21 13.40
N ASN A 43 -10.17 0.41 14.28
CA ASN A 43 -10.60 0.30 15.67
C ASN A 43 -10.10 1.50 16.50
N PRO A 44 -10.93 2.04 17.41
CA PRO A 44 -10.63 3.27 18.15
C PRO A 44 -9.45 3.14 19.13
N SER A 45 -9.01 1.91 19.43
CA SER A 45 -7.86 1.65 20.29
C SER A 45 -7.01 0.50 19.70
N PRO A 46 -5.72 0.75 19.42
CA PRO A 46 -5.05 2.06 19.42
C PRO A 46 -5.47 2.91 18.23
N ALA A 47 -5.61 4.23 18.39
CA ALA A 47 -5.69 5.16 17.27
C ALA A 47 -4.27 5.43 16.73
N THR A 48 -3.92 4.86 15.58
CA THR A 48 -2.59 4.97 14.99
C THR A 48 -2.56 6.00 13.85
N LYS A 49 -1.40 6.59 13.57
CA LYS A 49 -1.14 7.37 12.34
C LYS A 49 -0.17 6.60 11.47
N GLN A 50 -0.53 6.35 10.23
CA GLN A 50 0.22 5.45 9.37
C GLN A 50 0.60 6.16 8.07
N VAL A 51 1.81 5.88 7.58
CA VAL A 51 2.29 6.29 6.26
C VAL A 51 2.85 5.06 5.56
N LEU A 52 2.52 4.91 4.29
CA LEU A 52 2.90 3.75 3.48
C LEU A 52 3.48 4.23 2.15
N VAL A 53 4.55 3.58 1.70
CA VAL A 53 5.14 3.74 0.37
C VAL A 53 5.15 2.38 -0.31
N ILE A 54 4.67 2.32 -1.54
CA ILE A 54 4.42 1.07 -2.27
C ILE A 54 5.03 1.16 -3.67
N PRO A 55 6.32 0.82 -3.85
CA PRO A 55 6.83 0.47 -5.17
C PRO A 55 6.13 -0.79 -5.67
N ALA A 56 5.73 -0.81 -6.93
CA ALA A 56 5.05 -1.95 -7.54
C ALA A 56 5.58 -2.24 -8.93
N LEU A 57 5.89 -3.51 -9.19
CA LEU A 57 6.06 -4.02 -10.54
C LEU A 57 4.71 -4.53 -11.04
N CYS A 58 4.22 -3.96 -12.14
CA CYS A 58 2.88 -4.24 -12.66
C CYS A 58 2.95 -4.95 -14.01
N MET A 59 1.94 -5.77 -14.30
CA MET A 59 1.74 -6.42 -15.59
C MET A 59 0.26 -6.39 -16.00
N LEU A 60 0.00 -6.07 -17.26
CA LEU A 60 -1.31 -6.25 -17.90
C LEU A 60 -1.30 -7.52 -18.74
N PRO A 61 -2.07 -8.57 -18.39
CA PRO A 61 -2.19 -9.76 -19.23
C PRO A 61 -2.77 -9.40 -20.60
N ALA A 62 -2.19 -9.93 -21.68
CA ALA A 62 -2.65 -9.66 -23.04
C ALA A 62 -4.13 -10.01 -23.27
N ALA A 63 -4.60 -11.07 -22.61
CA ALA A 63 -5.98 -11.54 -22.64
C ALA A 63 -6.97 -10.71 -21.78
N ALA A 64 -6.46 -9.89 -20.84
CA ALA A 64 -7.29 -9.15 -19.88
C ALA A 64 -6.71 -7.75 -19.61
N LYS A 65 -6.93 -6.82 -20.54
CA LYS A 65 -6.37 -5.46 -20.48
C LYS A 65 -6.94 -4.57 -19.37
N ASN A 66 -8.03 -4.99 -18.72
CA ASN A 66 -8.60 -4.34 -17.55
C ASN A 66 -8.13 -4.97 -16.23
N LEU A 67 -7.30 -6.01 -16.27
CA LEU A 67 -6.68 -6.63 -15.10
C LEU A 67 -5.22 -6.21 -15.01
N GLN A 68 -4.84 -5.61 -13.89
CA GLN A 68 -3.47 -5.27 -13.56
C GLN A 68 -3.01 -6.18 -12.41
N LEU A 69 -2.02 -7.03 -12.68
CA LEU A 69 -1.32 -7.78 -11.64
C LEU A 69 -0.18 -6.92 -11.10
N ARG A 70 0.03 -6.95 -9.78
CA ARG A 70 0.97 -6.08 -9.09
C ARG A 70 1.77 -6.89 -8.06
N LEU A 71 3.09 -6.86 -8.18
CA LEU A 71 4.01 -7.26 -7.12
C LEU A 71 4.41 -5.99 -6.38
N GLU A 72 3.87 -5.81 -5.19
CA GLU A 72 4.07 -4.65 -4.32
C GLU A 72 5.24 -4.91 -3.36
N GLY A 73 6.08 -3.90 -3.13
CA GLY A 73 6.90 -3.79 -1.93
C GLY A 73 6.16 -2.92 -0.92
N ASP A 74 6.09 -3.37 0.32
CA ASP A 74 5.40 -2.66 1.40
C ASP A 74 6.44 -2.00 2.31
N LEU A 75 6.40 -0.67 2.45
CA LEU A 75 7.20 0.07 3.43
C LEU A 75 6.31 1.02 4.22
N GLU A 76 6.07 0.70 5.48
CA GLU A 76 5.12 1.41 6.34
C GLU A 76 5.77 1.89 7.64
N VAL A 77 5.31 3.05 8.12
CA VAL A 77 5.55 3.51 9.49
C VAL A 77 4.21 3.70 10.19
N ILE A 78 4.00 2.94 11.26
CA ILE A 78 2.86 3.04 12.17
C ILE A 78 3.31 3.81 13.41
N HIS A 79 2.74 4.99 13.61
CA HIS A 79 3.00 5.83 14.78
C HIS A 79 1.85 5.72 15.78
N HIS A 80 2.18 5.39 17.03
CA HIS A 80 1.23 5.39 18.14
C HIS A 80 1.95 5.72 19.45
N ASP A 81 1.36 6.62 20.25
CA ASP A 81 1.87 7.02 21.57
C ASP A 81 3.39 7.31 21.62
N GLY A 82 3.88 8.08 20.63
CA GLY A 82 5.30 8.44 20.55
C GLY A 82 6.24 7.31 20.11
N LYS A 83 5.73 6.10 19.88
CA LYS A 83 6.48 4.94 19.37
C LYS A 83 6.22 4.78 17.86
N GLU A 84 7.23 4.29 17.18
CA GLU A 84 7.18 3.96 15.76
C GLU A 84 7.38 2.46 15.57
N THR A 85 6.51 1.86 14.76
CA THR A 85 6.63 0.50 14.28
C THR A 85 6.82 0.56 12.78
N VAL A 86 7.88 -0.08 12.28
CA VAL A 86 8.16 -0.17 10.86
C VAL A 86 7.63 -1.50 10.36
N VAL A 87 6.92 -1.49 9.24
CA VAL A 87 6.50 -2.69 8.52
C VAL A 87 7.21 -2.71 7.18
N ALA A 88 7.83 -3.83 6.84
CA ALA A 88 8.50 -4.03 5.56
C ALA A 88 8.16 -5.41 4.98
N GLY A 89 7.82 -5.48 3.69
CA GLY A 89 7.45 -6.76 3.08
C GLY A 89 7.16 -6.69 1.60
N ILE A 90 6.48 -7.73 1.12
CA ILE A 90 6.05 -7.86 -0.26
C ILE A 90 4.59 -8.31 -0.33
N GLY A 91 3.89 -7.90 -1.38
CA GLY A 91 2.49 -8.21 -1.62
C GLY A 91 2.21 -8.62 -3.05
N ALA A 92 1.32 -9.59 -3.23
CA ALA A 92 0.74 -9.92 -4.53
C ALA A 92 -0.68 -9.35 -4.57
N MET A 93 -0.94 -8.43 -5.50
CA MET A 93 -2.20 -7.72 -5.64
C MET A 93 -2.73 -7.85 -7.08
N ALA A 94 -4.05 -7.89 -7.21
CA ALA A 94 -4.76 -7.77 -8.46
C ALA A 94 -5.67 -6.54 -8.42
N ARG A 95 -5.62 -5.71 -9.46
CA ARG A 95 -6.49 -4.55 -9.65
C ARG A 95 -7.32 -4.74 -10.92
N LEU A 96 -8.64 -4.70 -10.79
CA LEU A 96 -9.60 -4.87 -11.88
C LEU A 96 -10.30 -3.54 -12.16
N PHE A 97 -10.10 -3.01 -13.36
CA PHE A 97 -10.81 -1.84 -13.86
C PHE A 97 -12.18 -2.25 -14.40
N VAL A 98 -13.21 -1.48 -14.03
CA VAL A 98 -14.61 -1.77 -14.38
C VAL A 98 -14.85 -1.65 -15.88
N PHE A 99 -14.17 -0.71 -16.55
CA PHE A 99 -14.31 -0.51 -17.99
C PHE A 99 -13.27 -1.32 -18.77
N ALA A 100 -13.77 -2.10 -19.74
CA ALA A 100 -12.93 -2.85 -20.67
C ALA A 100 -12.23 -1.88 -21.64
N GLY A 101 -11.01 -1.48 -21.33
CA GLY A 101 -10.26 -0.55 -22.19
C GLY A 101 -8.94 -0.04 -21.65
N GLY A 102 -8.64 -0.22 -20.36
CA GLY A 102 -7.32 0.10 -19.82
C GLY A 102 -7.33 0.43 -18.34
N ARG A 103 -6.30 1.17 -17.92
CA ARG A 103 -6.05 1.51 -16.50
C ARG A 103 -6.70 2.84 -16.08
N LEU A 104 -7.90 3.12 -16.58
CA LEU A 104 -8.64 4.36 -16.32
C LEU A 104 -10.06 4.04 -15.85
N GLY A 105 -10.63 4.93 -15.03
CA GLY A 105 -11.94 4.75 -14.45
C GLY A 105 -11.91 4.01 -13.10
N PRO A 106 -13.09 3.64 -12.58
CA PRO A 106 -13.21 2.93 -11.32
C PRO A 106 -12.51 1.57 -11.36
N TYR A 107 -11.91 1.20 -10.25
CA TYR A 107 -11.35 -0.13 -10.05
C TYR A 107 -11.64 -0.66 -8.65
N ILE A 108 -11.56 -1.99 -8.53
CA ILE A 108 -11.41 -2.70 -7.26
C ILE A 108 -10.07 -3.41 -7.24
N GLU A 109 -9.52 -3.63 -6.06
CA GLU A 109 -8.28 -4.37 -5.89
C GLU A 109 -8.31 -5.28 -4.65
N GLY A 110 -7.50 -6.32 -4.68
CA GLY A 110 -7.34 -7.22 -3.55
C GLY A 110 -6.12 -8.11 -3.69
N GLY A 111 -5.67 -8.65 -2.56
CA GLY A 111 -4.48 -9.48 -2.52
C GLY A 111 -3.98 -9.72 -1.10
N VAL A 112 -2.75 -10.20 -1.00
CA VAL A 112 -2.13 -10.59 0.27
C VAL A 112 -0.65 -10.28 0.25
N GLY A 113 -0.13 -9.89 1.41
CA GLY A 113 1.30 -9.68 1.64
C GLY A 113 1.86 -10.52 2.77
N ALA A 114 3.19 -10.64 2.75
CA ALA A 114 4.00 -11.20 3.82
C ALA A 114 5.00 -10.11 4.26
N ASN A 115 5.01 -9.80 5.54
CA ASN A 115 5.69 -8.63 6.09
C ASN A 115 6.42 -8.97 7.39
N TYR A 116 7.38 -8.11 7.71
CA TYR A 116 8.04 -8.06 9.00
C TYR A 116 7.71 -6.76 9.73
N VAL A 117 7.42 -6.86 11.01
CA VAL A 117 7.24 -5.72 11.92
C VAL A 117 8.44 -5.56 12.84
N SER A 118 8.89 -4.33 13.04
CA SER A 118 9.99 -4.02 13.97
C SER A 118 9.56 -4.13 15.44
N ARG A 119 8.25 -4.04 15.72
CA ARG A 119 7.66 -4.19 17.06
C ARG A 119 6.44 -5.08 16.95
N GLN A 120 6.37 -6.08 17.81
CA GLN A 120 5.28 -7.06 17.85
C GLN A 120 4.07 -6.51 18.63
N ALA A 121 4.32 -5.66 19.62
CA ALA A 121 3.31 -4.97 20.39
C ALA A 121 3.06 -3.54 19.89
N ILE A 122 1.83 -3.27 19.48
CA ILE A 122 1.31 -1.95 19.12
C ILE A 122 0.20 -1.62 20.13
N ASP A 123 0.52 -0.78 21.11
CA ASP A 123 -0.34 -0.54 22.28
C ASP A 123 -0.63 -1.84 23.04
N HIS A 124 -1.91 -2.19 23.23
CA HIS A 124 -2.34 -3.43 23.87
C HIS A 124 -2.42 -4.62 22.91
N ARG A 125 -2.20 -4.40 21.61
CA ARG A 125 -2.28 -5.46 20.59
C ARG A 125 -0.93 -6.14 20.44
N ASP A 126 -0.91 -7.44 20.69
CA ASP A 126 0.25 -8.29 20.45
C ASP A 126 0.08 -9.12 19.18
N LEU A 127 0.97 -8.90 18.22
CA LEU A 127 1.03 -9.66 16.97
C LEU A 127 1.77 -11.00 17.15
N GLY A 128 2.29 -11.30 18.35
CA GLY A 128 2.93 -12.55 18.76
C GLY A 128 4.31 -12.82 18.15
N GLY A 129 4.62 -12.19 17.02
CA GLY A 129 5.88 -12.37 16.32
C GLY A 129 6.13 -11.27 15.30
N SER A 130 7.37 -11.22 14.81
CA SER A 130 7.78 -10.19 13.84
C SER A 130 7.31 -10.50 12.43
N PHE A 131 7.03 -11.76 12.08
CA PHE A 131 6.52 -12.13 10.77
C PHE A 131 4.99 -12.15 10.76
N ILE A 132 4.38 -11.44 9.81
CA ILE A 132 2.94 -11.26 9.69
C ILE A 132 2.48 -11.37 8.23
N PHE A 133 1.23 -11.75 8.04
CA PHE A 133 0.51 -11.66 6.78
C PHE A 133 -0.36 -10.40 6.73
N SER A 134 -0.61 -9.91 5.52
CA SER A 134 -1.44 -8.74 5.30
C SER A 134 -2.45 -8.90 4.16
N PRO A 135 -3.62 -9.52 4.37
CA PRO A 135 -4.70 -9.45 3.40
C PRO A 135 -5.18 -8.00 3.21
N MET A 136 -5.43 -7.64 1.96
CA MET A 136 -5.75 -6.28 1.53
C MET A 136 -6.91 -6.29 0.55
N ALA A 137 -7.78 -5.29 0.65
CA ALA A 137 -8.85 -5.03 -0.31
C ALA A 137 -9.05 -3.51 -0.46
N GLY A 138 -9.38 -3.05 -1.66
CA GLY A 138 -9.52 -1.63 -1.93
C GLY A 138 -10.34 -1.32 -3.17
N ALA A 139 -10.59 -0.03 -3.34
CA ALA A 139 -11.25 0.50 -4.52
C ALA A 139 -10.72 1.91 -4.80
N GLY A 140 -10.80 2.34 -6.05
CA GLY A 140 -10.33 3.66 -6.42
C GLY A 140 -10.68 4.03 -7.84
N TYR A 141 -10.01 5.07 -8.33
CA TYR A 141 -10.20 5.65 -9.65
C TYR A 141 -8.85 5.92 -10.31
N GLY A 142 -8.65 5.35 -11.49
CA GLY A 142 -7.50 5.63 -12.35
C GLY A 142 -7.80 6.77 -13.31
N PHE A 143 -6.84 7.67 -13.52
CA PHE A 143 -6.96 8.81 -14.43
C PHE A 143 -5.61 9.11 -15.09
N SER A 144 -5.61 9.97 -16.11
CA SER A 144 -4.39 10.42 -16.78
C SER A 144 -4.08 11.86 -16.36
N LEU A 145 -2.84 12.12 -15.95
CA LEU A 145 -2.34 13.45 -15.63
C LEU A 145 -1.02 13.67 -16.34
N GLY A 146 -0.96 14.64 -17.26
CA GLY A 146 0.25 14.92 -18.04
C GLY A 146 0.74 13.74 -18.87
N GLY A 147 -0.17 12.89 -19.37
CA GLY A 147 0.18 11.69 -20.14
C GLY A 147 0.61 10.48 -19.30
N ARG A 148 0.65 10.61 -17.96
CA ARG A 148 0.96 9.50 -17.04
C ARG A 148 -0.31 8.96 -16.41
N ASN A 149 -0.39 7.64 -16.23
CA ASN A 149 -1.48 7.05 -15.48
C ASN A 149 -1.25 7.23 -13.99
N CYS A 150 -2.24 7.81 -13.33
CA CYS A 150 -2.29 8.02 -11.91
C CYS A 150 -3.52 7.32 -11.31
N SER A 151 -3.53 7.14 -10.01
CA SER A 151 -4.72 6.70 -9.31
C SER A 151 -4.89 7.38 -7.96
N LEU A 152 -6.15 7.45 -7.50
CA LEU A 152 -6.52 7.74 -6.13
C LEU A 152 -7.42 6.61 -5.64
N GLY A 153 -7.23 6.14 -4.41
CA GLY A 153 -8.01 5.01 -3.91
C GLY A 153 -8.00 4.91 -2.39
N VAL A 154 -8.86 4.03 -1.88
CA VAL A 154 -8.90 3.62 -0.48
C VAL A 154 -8.57 2.14 -0.36
N ARG A 155 -7.87 1.76 0.71
CA ARG A 155 -7.47 0.38 0.96
C ARG A 155 -7.67 0.02 2.42
N CYS A 156 -8.40 -1.07 2.66
CA CYS A 156 -8.43 -1.77 3.93
C CYS A 156 -7.31 -2.81 3.95
N ARG A 157 -6.57 -2.88 5.06
CA ARG A 157 -5.53 -3.87 5.29
C ARG A 157 -5.67 -4.42 6.69
N HIS A 158 -5.66 -5.73 6.80
CA HIS A 158 -5.58 -6.43 8.07
C HIS A 158 -4.17 -6.98 8.21
N ILE A 159 -3.51 -6.83 9.35
CA ILE A 159 -2.24 -7.50 9.66
C ILE A 159 -2.43 -8.50 10.80
N SER A 160 -1.86 -9.70 10.66
CA SER A 160 -1.89 -10.75 11.69
C SER A 160 -0.84 -11.82 11.40
N ASN A 161 -0.59 -12.74 12.34
CA ASN A 161 0.38 -13.83 12.14
C ASN A 161 -0.23 -15.15 11.62
N ALA A 162 -1.52 -15.14 11.26
CA ALA A 162 -2.26 -16.32 10.80
C ALA A 162 -2.23 -17.55 11.74
N GLY A 163 -2.02 -17.34 13.05
CA GLY A 163 -1.98 -18.41 14.06
C GLY A 163 -0.62 -19.11 14.21
N ILE A 164 0.46 -18.54 13.64
CA ILE A 164 1.82 -19.04 13.87
C ILE A 164 2.21 -18.93 15.35
N TYR A 165 1.76 -17.86 16.01
CA TYR A 165 1.94 -17.62 17.43
C TYR A 165 0.60 -17.59 18.14
N LYS A 166 0.60 -17.87 19.44
CA LYS A 166 -0.61 -17.93 20.26
C LYS A 166 -1.26 -16.56 20.38
N GLU A 167 -0.45 -15.54 20.60
CA GLU A 167 -0.83 -14.13 20.59
C GLU A 167 -1.04 -13.69 19.13
N ASN A 168 -2.21 -13.16 18.78
CA ASN A 168 -2.53 -12.74 17.41
C ASN A 168 -3.72 -11.76 17.40
N ASP A 169 -3.58 -10.63 18.06
CA ASP A 169 -4.68 -9.67 18.20
C ASP A 169 -5.07 -9.01 16.87
N GLY A 170 -4.12 -8.99 15.94
CA GLY A 170 -4.24 -8.38 14.62
C GLY A 170 -4.55 -6.88 14.67
N MET A 171 -4.51 -6.24 13.51
CA MET A 171 -4.89 -4.84 13.38
C MET A 171 -5.44 -4.54 11.98
N ASP A 172 -6.60 -3.90 11.94
CA ASP A 172 -7.22 -3.41 10.72
C ASP A 172 -6.95 -1.92 10.54
N SER A 173 -6.55 -1.54 9.33
CA SER A 173 -6.23 -0.18 8.93
C SER A 173 -6.94 0.22 7.66
N LEU A 174 -7.28 1.50 7.56
CA LEU A 174 -7.81 2.13 6.35
C LEU A 174 -6.81 3.20 5.86
N TYR A 175 -6.47 3.14 4.58
CA TYR A 175 -5.57 4.08 3.94
C TYR A 175 -6.26 4.82 2.80
N LEU A 176 -5.89 6.08 2.62
CA LEU A 176 -6.02 6.81 1.37
C LEU A 176 -4.71 6.71 0.61
N LEU A 177 -4.77 6.34 -0.67
CA LEU A 177 -3.62 6.11 -1.54
C LEU A 177 -3.67 7.02 -2.76
N GLY A 178 -2.50 7.49 -3.19
CA GLY A 178 -2.27 8.08 -4.49
C GLY A 178 -1.11 7.40 -5.19
N SER A 179 -1.23 7.11 -6.49
CA SER A 179 -0.16 6.45 -7.24
C SER A 179 0.08 7.05 -8.62
N ILE A 180 1.29 6.81 -9.14
CA ILE A 180 1.71 7.20 -10.49
C ILE A 180 2.52 6.08 -11.14
N ALA A 181 2.21 5.78 -12.41
CA ALA A 181 2.92 4.80 -13.21
C ALA A 181 4.11 5.42 -13.98
N PHE A 182 5.12 4.60 -14.28
CA PHE A 182 6.28 4.92 -15.11
C PHE A 182 6.69 3.73 -15.98
#